data_AF-A0A973H9V4-F1
#
_entry.id   AF-A0A973H9V4-F1
#
_cell.length_a   1.000
_cell.length_b   1.000
_cell.length_c   1.000
_cell.angle_alpha   90.00
_cell.angle_beta   90.00
_cell.angle_gamma   90.00
#
_symmetry.space_group_name_H-M   'P 1'
#
loop_
_entity.id
_entity.type
_entity.pdbx_description
1 polymer ?
#
loop_
_entity_poly.entity_id
_entity_poly.type
_entity_poly.pdbx_seq_one_letter_code
_entity_poly.pdbx_strand_id
1 'polypeptide(L)' 'EGELRALEIFLQQPAQQGRAPEQQFRRFLGTKKGRKIRYGRVLVEALDDDRVPGPLDALLASL' A
#
# COMPACT_ATOMS: atom_id res chain seq x y z
N GLU A 1 0.98 7.05 -11.30
CA GLU A 1 0.29 7.97 -10.38
C GLU A 1 -0.93 8.59 -11.07
N GLY A 2 -2.05 8.77 -10.37
CA GLY A 2 -3.34 9.22 -10.94
C GLY A 2 -4.58 8.98 -10.07
N GLU A 3 -4.40 8.53 -8.82
CA GLU A 3 -5.50 8.20 -7.91
C GLU A 3 -5.60 9.20 -6.73
N LEU A 4 -4.84 10.30 -6.74
CA LEU A 4 -4.82 11.29 -5.65
C LEU A 4 -6.22 11.82 -5.33
N ARG A 5 -6.96 12.26 -6.35
CA ARG A 5 -8.35 12.70 -6.18
C ARG A 5 -9.25 11.61 -5.59
N ALA A 6 -9.05 10.35 -5.99
CA ALA A 6 -9.81 9.23 -5.44
C ALA A 6 -9.44 8.95 -3.97
N LEU A 7 -8.17 9.17 -3.60
CA LEU A 7 -7.70 9.08 -2.21
C LEU A 7 -8.29 10.19 -1.35
N GLU A 8 -8.26 11.43 -1.82
CA GLU A 8 -8.85 12.58 -1.10
C GLU A 8 -10.33 12.35 -0.80
N ILE A 9 -11.11 11.94 -1.81
CA ILE A 9 -12.54 11.60 -1.63
C ILE A 9 -12.72 10.44 -0.64
N PHE A 10 -11.85 9.43 -0.70
CA PHE A 10 -11.92 8.30 0.22
C PHE A 10 -11.63 8.70 1.67
N LEU A 11 -10.64 9.58 1.90
CA LEU A 11 -10.26 10.05 3.23
C LEU A 11 -11.34 10.92 3.88
N GLN A 12 -12.17 11.60 3.08
CA GLN A 12 -13.31 12.38 3.57
C GLN A 12 -14.49 11.50 4.06
N GLN A 13 -14.50 10.19 3.78
CA GLN A 13 -15.59 9.32 4.18
C GLN A 13 -15.65 9.16 5.71
N PRO A 14 -16.84 9.24 6.34
CA PRO A 14 -16.99 9.09 7.79
C PRO A 14 -16.37 7.79 8.35
N ALA A 15 -16.48 6.69 7.60
CA ALA A 15 -15.91 5.40 7.99
C ALA A 15 -14.36 5.35 8.01
N GLN A 16 -13.68 6.38 7.50
CA GLN A 16 -12.22 6.52 7.60
C GLN A 16 -11.79 7.46 8.73
N GLN A 17 -12.68 8.28 9.27
CA GLN A 17 -12.37 9.21 10.35
C GLN A 17 -11.95 8.44 11.61
N GLY A 18 -10.88 8.88 12.29
CA GLY A 18 -10.34 8.24 13.48
C GLY A 18 -9.54 6.95 13.25
N ARG A 19 -9.41 6.49 12.00
CA ARG A 19 -8.52 5.37 11.66
C ARG A 19 -7.08 5.82 11.49
N ALA A 20 -6.15 4.97 11.90
CA ALA A 20 -4.74 5.19 11.61
C ALA A 20 -4.49 5.20 10.09
N PRO A 21 -3.54 6.02 9.60
CA PRO A 21 -3.26 6.15 8.16
C PRO A 21 -3.02 4.80 7.47
N GLU A 22 -2.31 3.88 8.10
CA GLU A 22 -1.99 2.55 7.55
C GLU A 22 -3.26 1.73 7.29
N GLN A 23 -4.27 1.88 8.15
CA GLN A 23 -5.56 1.20 7.98
C GLN A 23 -6.38 1.84 6.86
N GLN A 24 -6.35 3.17 6.75
CA GLN A 24 -7.00 3.91 5.66
C GLN A 24 -6.38 3.51 4.31
N PHE A 25 -5.05 3.51 4.20
CA PHE A 25 -4.35 3.09 2.98
C PHE A 25 -4.59 1.63 2.65
N ARG A 26 -4.49 0.71 3.62
CA ARG A 26 -4.82 -0.70 3.41
C ARG A 26 -6.24 -0.89 2.87
N ARG A 27 -7.21 -0.13 3.39
CA ARG A 27 -8.59 -0.16 2.90
C ARG A 27 -8.70 0.44 1.50
N PHE A 28 -8.10 1.61 1.26
CA PHE A 28 -8.08 2.29 -0.03
C PHE A 28 -7.52 1.40 -1.14
N LEU A 29 -6.38 0.74 -0.89
CA LEU A 29 -5.75 -0.17 -1.85
C LEU A 29 -6.64 -1.36 -2.23
N GLY A 30 -7.62 -1.70 -1.40
CA GLY A 30 -8.59 -2.77 -1.64
C GLY A 30 -9.89 -2.38 -2.34
N THR A 31 -10.15 -1.11 -2.63
CA THR A 31 -11.46 -0.67 -3.16
C THR A 31 -11.67 -0.91 -4.66
N LYS A 32 -10.60 -1.21 -5.41
CA LYS A 32 -10.66 -1.47 -6.85
C LYS A 32 -9.80 -2.67 -7.23
N LYS A 33 -10.28 -3.46 -8.19
CA LYS A 33 -9.49 -4.54 -8.81
C LYS A 33 -8.17 -3.97 -9.34
N GLY A 34 -7.07 -4.70 -9.13
CA GLY A 34 -5.75 -4.34 -9.64
C GLY A 34 -5.00 -3.27 -8.83
N ARG A 35 -5.68 -2.51 -7.97
CA ARG A 35 -5.03 -1.44 -7.20
C ARG A 35 -3.95 -1.97 -6.26
N LYS A 36 -4.17 -3.11 -5.61
CA LYS A 36 -3.15 -3.78 -4.77
C LYS A 36 -1.91 -4.19 -5.57
N ILE A 37 -2.08 -4.70 -6.79
CA ILE A 37 -0.96 -5.12 -7.64
C ILE A 37 -0.16 -3.89 -8.08
N ARG A 38 -0.86 -2.87 -8.58
CA ARG A 38 -0.24 -1.61 -9.02
C ARG A 38 0.58 -0.95 -7.91
N TYR A 39 -0.04 -0.75 -6.75
CA TYR A 39 0.62 -0.07 -5.64
C TYR A 39 1.61 -0.95 -4.89
N GLY A 40 1.46 -2.28 -4.91
CA GLY A 40 2.47 -3.18 -4.38
C GLY A 40 3.82 -2.96 -5.05
N ARG A 41 3.83 -2.85 -6.38
CA ARG A 41 5.04 -2.51 -7.14
C ARG A 41 5.59 -1.13 -6.78
N VAL A 42 4.75 -0.09 -6.83
CA VAL A 42 5.17 1.29 -6.53
C VAL A 42 5.74 1.43 -5.11
N LEU A 43 5.13 0.75 -4.13
CA LEU A 43 5.60 0.77 -2.75
C LEU A 43 6.95 0.06 -2.61
N VAL A 44 7.15 -1.08 -3.27
CA VAL A 44 8.43 -1.80 -3.26
C VAL A 44 9.53 -0.99 -3.96
N GLU A 45 9.24 -0.38 -5.11
CA GLU A 45 10.18 0.48 -5.84
C GLU A 45 10.60 1.74 -5.05
N ALA A 46 9.84 2.12 -4.02
CA ALA A 46 10.14 3.26 -3.15
C ALA A 46 10.80 2.86 -1.81
N LEU A 47 10.96 1.56 -1.54
CA LEU A 47 11.69 1.07 -0.36
C LEU A 47 13.18 0.97 -0.67
N ASP A 48 14.01 1.28 0.33
CA ASP A 48 15.43 0.97 0.29
C ASP A 48 15.66 -0.55 0.36
N ASP A 49 16.75 -1.03 -0.27
CA ASP A 49 17.08 -2.46 -0.36
C ASP A 49 17.28 -3.12 1.01
N ASP A 50 17.57 -2.36 2.07
CA ASP A 50 17.73 -2.86 3.43
C ASP A 50 16.41 -3.06 4.20
N ARG A 51 15.27 -2.80 3.54
CA ARG A 51 13.91 -2.88 4.15
C ARG A 51 13.13 -4.12 3.73
N VAL A 52 13.80 -5.13 3.16
CA VAL A 52 13.14 -6.39 2.80
C VAL A 52 12.60 -7.09 4.06
N PRO A 53 11.32 -7.50 4.08
CA PRO A 53 10.79 -8.27 5.21
C PRO A 53 11.57 -9.58 5.40
N GLY A 54 11.91 -9.92 6.64
CA GLY A 54 12.75 -11.08 6.96
C GLY A 54 12.37 -12.41 6.26
N PRO A 55 11.09 -12.78 6.13
CA PRO A 55 10.70 -13.98 5.38
C PRO A 55 11.03 -13.92 3.88
N LEU A 56 10.96 -12.75 3.26
CA LEU A 56 11.32 -12.56 1.86
C LEU A 56 12.84 -12.55 1.68
N ASP A 57 13.56 -11.90 2.60
CA ASP A 57 15.03 -11.88 2.59
C ASP A 57 15.61 -13.29 2.71
N ALA A 58 15.11 -14.08 3.68
CA ALA A 58 15.51 -15.47 3.85
C ALA A 58 15.22 -16.35 2.62
N LEU A 59 14.09 -16.12 1.94
CA LEU A 59 13.78 -16.80 0.69
C LEU A 59 14.80 -16.43 -0.40
N LEU A 60 15.04 -15.14 -0.62
CA LEU A 60 15.96 -14.64 -1.64
C LEU A 60 17.40 -15.12 -1.41
N ALA A 61 17.85 -15.21 -0.16
CA ALA A 61 19.16 -15.73 0.19
C ALA A 61 19.31 -17.26 -0.02
N SER A 62 18.20 -17.98 -0.21
CA SER A 62 18.18 -19.45 -0.40
C SER A 62 18.00 -19.89 -1.86
N LEU A 63 17.80 -18.94 -2.78
CA LEU A 63 17.67 -19.17 -4.23
C LEU A 63 19.03 -19.06 -4.93
#